data_AF-A0A7S3U846-F1
#
_entry.id   AF-A0A7S3U846-F1
#
_cell.length_a   1.000
_cell.length_b   1.000
_cell.length_c   1.000
_cell.angle_alpha   90.00
_cell.angle_beta   90.00
_cell.angle_gamma   90.00
#
_symmetry.space_group_name_H-M   'P 1'
#
loop_
_entity.id
_entity.type
_entity.pdbx_description
1 polymer ?
#
loop_
_entity_poly.entity_id
_entity_poly.type
_entity_poly.pdbx_seq_one_letter_code
_entity_poly.pdbx_strand_id
1 'polypeptide(L)'
;QDAFRSAASQTLRRAAPLRRVPRATMFRRSIVASLAAHAAAQGWQWEGRSLDSRQAVGECSEPDSLFTFESKVGKFPSTQVGAAEAEVTVATLITIDYSANFKVLTNSGAKEQYVLTQCGTTAPSDTEVHAVRALATGYARKHFTVPLQKAVATSTTMLGFVGALGLEDRMVAVSPYSVAPCWQKARVNCSAALSDTFSNETLMAEQYAAADGVFMDCASSGC
;
A
#
# COMPACT_ATOMS: atom_id res chain seq x y z
N GLN A 1 23.80 40.48 -24.44
CA GLN A 1 25.15 40.25 -24.99
C GLN A 1 25.97 41.45 -24.58
N ASP A 2 26.70 41.37 -23.47
CA ASP A 2 27.67 42.41 -23.11
C ASP A 2 28.94 41.73 -22.60
N ALA A 3 30.03 42.14 -23.23
CA ALA A 3 31.31 41.48 -23.24
C ALA A 3 32.27 42.11 -22.22
N PHE A 4 32.88 41.24 -21.41
CA PHE A 4 34.33 41.07 -21.25
C PHE A 4 35.26 42.29 -21.08
N ARG A 5 35.86 42.40 -19.88
CA ARG A 5 37.27 42.73 -19.51
C ARG A 5 37.31 42.75 -17.97
N SER A 6 38.30 42.27 -17.21
CA SER A 6 39.75 42.29 -17.37
C SER A 6 40.42 41.31 -16.40
N ALA A 7 41.64 40.90 -16.75
CA ALA A 7 42.51 39.90 -16.15
C ALA A 7 43.32 40.36 -14.92
N ALA A 8 43.84 39.39 -14.15
CA ALA A 8 45.17 39.37 -13.49
C ALA A 8 45.34 37.99 -12.79
N SER A 9 46.08 37.02 -13.33
CA SER A 9 47.55 36.84 -13.33
C SER A 9 48.17 36.77 -11.93
N GLN A 10 48.42 35.54 -11.44
CA GLN A 10 49.37 35.26 -10.35
C GLN A 10 50.21 34.01 -10.64
N THR A 11 51.38 34.28 -11.22
CA THR A 11 52.73 33.78 -10.91
C THR A 11 52.85 32.47 -10.12
N LEU A 12 53.14 31.37 -10.83
CA LEU A 12 53.55 30.07 -10.25
C LEU A 12 55.07 30.04 -10.00
N ARG A 13 55.43 29.67 -8.76
CA ARG A 13 56.79 29.63 -8.21
C ARG A 13 57.57 28.37 -8.62
N ARG A 14 58.89 28.56 -8.68
CA ARG A 14 59.98 27.61 -8.94
C ARG A 14 59.87 26.27 -8.19
N ALA A 15 60.19 25.18 -8.90
CA ALA A 15 60.42 23.84 -8.38
C ALA A 15 61.91 23.60 -8.02
N ALA A 16 62.15 22.90 -6.91
CA ALA A 16 63.43 22.30 -6.50
C ALA A 16 63.12 21.10 -5.55
N PRO A 17 64.07 20.19 -5.27
CA PRO A 17 64.29 18.97 -6.02
C PRO A 17 63.93 17.68 -5.24
N LEU A 18 63.86 16.60 -6.02
CA LEU A 18 63.57 15.20 -5.65
C LEU A 18 64.36 14.69 -4.43
N ARG A 19 63.63 14.25 -3.39
CA ARG A 19 64.16 13.37 -2.33
C ARG A 19 63.60 11.96 -2.51
N ARG A 20 64.50 11.00 -2.71
CA ARG A 20 64.23 9.55 -2.66
C ARG A 20 63.79 9.15 -1.25
N VAL A 21 62.67 8.44 -1.14
CA VAL A 21 62.23 7.74 0.07
C VAL A 21 62.32 6.23 -0.19
N PRO A 22 62.86 5.44 0.75
CA PRO A 22 63.16 4.02 0.52
C PRO A 22 61.90 3.15 0.43
N ARG A 23 62.03 2.06 -0.34
CA ARG A 23 61.06 0.97 -0.50
C ARG A 23 60.65 0.43 0.87
N ALA A 24 59.40 0.68 1.26
CA ALA A 24 58.72 -0.11 2.26
C ALA A 24 58.02 -1.29 1.57
N THR A 25 58.28 -2.46 2.13
CA THR A 25 57.79 -3.80 1.81
C THR A 25 56.29 -3.85 1.51
N MET A 26 55.96 -4.55 0.42
CA MET A 26 54.59 -4.89 0.04
C MET A 26 53.92 -5.72 1.15
N PHE A 27 53.02 -5.12 1.93
CA PHE A 27 51.92 -5.85 2.52
C PHE A 27 50.72 -5.73 1.57
N ARG A 28 50.48 -6.78 0.78
CA ARG A 28 49.21 -6.99 0.08
C ARG A 28 48.11 -7.12 1.14
N ARG A 29 47.52 -6.00 1.54
CA ARG A 29 46.18 -6.00 2.13
C ARG A 29 45.20 -6.07 0.97
N SER A 30 44.73 -7.27 0.70
CA SER A 30 43.53 -7.48 -0.10
C SER A 30 42.38 -6.75 0.60
N ILE A 31 42.09 -5.53 0.16
CA ILE A 31 40.83 -4.87 0.49
C ILE A 31 39.80 -5.65 -0.30
N VAL A 32 39.17 -6.63 0.35
CA VAL A 32 37.87 -7.14 -0.10
C VAL A 32 36.94 -5.96 0.11
N ALA A 33 36.77 -5.15 -0.93
CA ALA A 33 35.70 -4.19 -1.00
C ALA A 33 34.41 -5.02 -1.09
N SER A 34 33.84 -5.33 0.08
CA SER A 34 32.46 -5.77 0.17
C SER A 34 31.62 -4.65 -0.43
N LEU A 35 31.31 -4.78 -1.73
CA LEU A 35 30.19 -4.10 -2.36
C LEU A 35 28.92 -4.67 -1.73
N ALA A 36 28.69 -4.35 -0.46
CA ALA A 36 27.36 -4.33 0.09
C ALA A 36 26.74 -3.06 -0.49
N ALA A 37 26.23 -3.18 -1.71
CA ALA A 37 25.24 -2.26 -2.24
C ALA A 37 24.00 -2.43 -1.36
N HIS A 38 24.05 -1.85 -0.16
CA HIS A 38 22.86 -1.36 0.49
C HIS A 38 22.44 -0.19 -0.38
N ALA A 39 21.72 -0.49 -1.46
CA ALA A 39 20.70 0.44 -1.91
C ALA A 39 19.88 0.68 -0.65
N ALA A 40 20.10 1.84 -0.04
CA ALA A 40 19.18 2.38 0.92
C ALA A 40 17.88 2.55 0.13
N ALA A 41 17.06 1.51 0.13
CA ALA A 41 15.64 1.70 0.24
C ALA A 41 15.52 2.61 1.46
N GLN A 42 15.44 3.93 1.20
CA GLN A 42 14.86 4.83 2.16
C GLN A 42 13.44 4.32 2.28
N GLY A 43 13.28 3.34 3.17
CA GLY A 43 12.03 2.68 3.44
C GLY A 43 11.09 3.81 3.79
N TRP A 44 10.08 3.99 2.96
CA TRP A 44 9.02 4.92 3.23
C TRP A 44 8.35 4.40 4.50
N GLN A 45 8.80 4.90 5.66
CA GLN A 45 8.27 4.53 6.96
C GLN A 45 6.97 5.29 7.13
N TRP A 46 5.93 4.81 6.45
CA TRP A 46 4.58 5.09 6.88
C TRP A 46 4.47 4.57 8.32
N GLU A 47 4.35 5.47 9.30
CA GLU A 47 4.16 5.09 10.72
C GLU A 47 2.69 4.84 11.04
N GLY A 48 1.79 5.25 10.14
CA GLY A 48 0.37 5.14 10.36
C GLY A 48 -0.17 5.93 11.53
N ARG A 49 -1.46 5.76 11.77
CA ARG A 49 -2.09 6.31 12.97
C ARG A 49 -2.04 5.23 14.06
N SER A 50 -1.62 5.61 15.26
CA SER A 50 -1.73 4.76 16.44
C SER A 50 -3.20 4.41 16.71
N LEU A 51 -3.45 3.30 17.42
CA LEU A 51 -4.81 2.91 17.79
C LEU A 51 -5.53 4.03 18.55
N ASP A 52 -4.88 4.61 19.56
CA ASP A 52 -5.41 5.71 20.36
C ASP A 52 -5.82 6.91 19.49
N SER A 53 -4.99 7.29 18.51
CA SER A 53 -5.31 8.39 17.60
C SER A 53 -6.51 8.08 16.71
N ARG A 54 -6.69 6.83 16.32
CA ARG A 54 -7.80 6.38 15.46
C ARG A 54 -9.10 6.28 16.25
N GLN A 55 -9.03 5.82 17.49
CA GLN A 55 -10.15 5.82 18.42
C GLN A 55 -10.63 7.25 18.75
N ALA A 56 -9.68 8.17 18.99
CA ALA A 56 -9.99 9.58 19.29
C ALA A 56 -10.78 10.29 18.17
N VAL A 57 -10.65 9.84 16.91
CA VAL A 57 -11.39 10.38 15.76
C VAL A 57 -12.58 9.49 15.34
N GLY A 58 -12.92 8.47 16.13
CA GLY A 58 -14.05 7.56 15.87
C GLY A 58 -13.84 6.58 14.71
N GLU A 59 -12.61 6.39 14.24
CA GLU A 59 -12.29 5.44 13.17
C GLU A 59 -12.25 3.98 13.69
N CYS A 60 -11.74 3.79 14.91
CA CYS A 60 -11.66 2.50 15.58
C CYS A 60 -12.54 2.47 16.81
N SER A 61 -12.97 1.28 17.19
CA SER A 61 -13.75 1.10 18.41
C SER A 61 -12.91 1.17 19.66
N GLU A 62 -13.53 1.57 20.76
CA GLU A 62 -13.03 1.22 22.10
C GLU A 62 -13.29 -0.28 22.36
N PRO A 63 -12.44 -0.98 23.15
CA PRO A 63 -12.52 -2.43 23.35
C PRO A 63 -13.89 -2.95 23.77
N ASP A 64 -14.65 -2.15 24.52
CA ASP A 64 -15.97 -2.50 25.06
C ASP A 64 -17.14 -1.92 24.26
N SER A 65 -16.84 -1.23 23.16
CA SER A 65 -17.84 -0.68 22.25
C SER A 65 -17.82 -1.46 20.94
N LEU A 66 -18.93 -2.02 20.52
CA LEU A 66 -19.09 -2.49 19.14
C LEU A 66 -19.80 -1.39 18.37
N PHE A 67 -19.39 -1.12 17.13
CA PHE A 67 -20.20 -0.27 16.27
C PHE A 67 -21.52 -0.98 16.09
N THR A 68 -22.60 -0.36 16.55
CA THR A 68 -23.93 -0.85 16.19
C THR A 68 -24.04 -0.66 14.68
N PHE A 69 -24.10 -1.77 13.95
CA PHE A 69 -24.37 -1.70 12.52
C PHE A 69 -25.79 -1.16 12.36
N GLU A 70 -25.93 0.17 12.28
CA GLU A 70 -27.12 0.75 11.69
C GLU A 70 -27.07 0.36 10.21
N SER A 71 -27.86 -0.64 9.84
CA SER A 71 -28.14 -0.96 8.45
C SER A 71 -28.91 0.21 7.84
N LYS A 72 -28.25 1.35 7.60
CA LYS A 72 -28.76 2.40 6.72
C LYS A 72 -28.52 1.99 5.28
N VAL A 73 -28.99 0.79 4.90
CA VAL A 73 -29.53 0.65 3.56
C VAL A 73 -30.86 1.39 3.62
N GLY A 74 -30.80 2.72 3.47
CA GLY A 74 -32.02 3.48 3.25
C GLY A 74 -32.77 2.80 2.12
N LYS A 75 -34.06 2.52 2.32
CA LYS A 75 -34.91 2.03 1.22
C LYS A 75 -34.66 2.97 0.05
N PHE A 76 -34.20 2.44 -1.08
CA PHE A 76 -34.21 3.21 -2.32
C PHE A 76 -35.64 3.75 -2.48
N PRO A 77 -35.82 5.06 -2.73
CA PRO A 77 -37.14 5.64 -2.91
C PRO A 77 -37.76 5.04 -4.17
N SER A 78 -38.46 3.93 -4.01
CA SER A 78 -39.04 3.10 -5.08
C SER A 78 -40.13 3.82 -5.87
N THR A 79 -40.55 5.01 -5.44
CA THR A 79 -41.54 5.84 -6.14
C THR A 79 -40.95 6.73 -7.23
N GLN A 80 -39.61 6.85 -7.34
CA GLN A 80 -38.95 7.66 -8.39
C GLN A 80 -38.14 6.84 -9.41
N VAL A 81 -38.02 5.51 -9.23
CA VAL A 81 -37.29 4.63 -10.14
C VAL A 81 -38.29 3.88 -11.02
N GLY A 82 -38.66 4.48 -12.15
CA GLY A 82 -39.44 3.81 -13.19
C GLY A 82 -38.55 2.79 -13.91
N ALA A 83 -38.64 1.52 -13.50
CA ALA A 83 -37.91 0.38 -14.04
C ALA A 83 -36.37 0.42 -13.86
N ALA A 84 -35.89 -0.29 -12.83
CA ALA A 84 -34.72 -1.15 -12.92
C ALA A 84 -34.60 -2.01 -11.64
N GLU A 85 -35.60 -2.83 -11.33
CA GLU A 85 -35.29 -4.08 -10.62
C GLU A 85 -34.77 -5.06 -11.68
N ALA A 86 -33.52 -4.87 -12.10
CA ALA A 86 -32.80 -5.94 -12.76
C ALA A 86 -32.62 -7.02 -11.70
N GLU A 87 -33.30 -8.15 -11.85
CA GLU A 87 -33.03 -9.34 -11.05
C GLU A 87 -31.55 -9.68 -11.22
N VAL A 88 -30.75 -9.43 -10.17
CA VAL A 88 -29.30 -9.59 -10.23
C VAL A 88 -28.98 -11.08 -10.14
N THR A 89 -29.17 -11.80 -11.24
CA THR A 89 -28.89 -13.25 -11.37
C THR A 89 -27.40 -13.58 -11.26
N VAL A 90 -26.52 -12.58 -11.31
CA VAL A 90 -25.05 -12.72 -11.28
C VAL A 90 -24.42 -12.25 -9.94
N ALA A 91 -25.22 -11.80 -8.95
CA ALA A 91 -24.71 -11.34 -7.65
C ALA A 91 -24.33 -12.47 -6.68
N THR A 92 -24.37 -13.74 -7.11
CA THR A 92 -24.18 -14.91 -6.24
C THR A 92 -22.72 -15.18 -5.89
N LEU A 93 -21.77 -14.40 -6.41
CA LEU A 93 -20.34 -14.65 -6.19
C LEU A 93 -19.82 -14.15 -4.85
N ILE A 94 -20.53 -13.22 -4.19
CA ILE A 94 -20.14 -12.68 -2.89
C ILE A 94 -21.23 -12.99 -1.86
N THR A 95 -20.84 -13.50 -0.70
CA THR A 95 -21.75 -13.61 0.45
C THR A 95 -21.10 -13.03 1.69
N ILE A 96 -21.87 -12.32 2.51
CA ILE A 96 -21.39 -11.64 3.72
C ILE A 96 -22.19 -12.13 4.92
N ASP A 97 -21.49 -12.68 5.89
CA ASP A 97 -22.05 -13.07 7.20
C ASP A 97 -21.51 -12.12 8.27
N TYR A 98 -22.38 -11.77 9.21
CA TYR A 98 -22.08 -10.78 10.24
C TYR A 98 -21.93 -11.48 11.59
N SER A 99 -20.91 -11.07 12.34
CA SER A 99 -20.73 -11.40 13.76
C SER A 99 -20.74 -10.11 14.58
N ALA A 100 -20.47 -10.23 15.88
CA ALA A 100 -20.47 -9.11 16.81
C ALA A 100 -19.42 -8.04 16.43
N ASN A 101 -18.18 -8.45 16.16
CA ASN A 101 -17.05 -7.55 15.92
C ASN A 101 -16.28 -7.84 14.62
N PHE A 102 -16.78 -8.76 13.80
CA PHE A 102 -16.19 -9.08 12.50
C PHE A 102 -17.26 -9.47 11.48
N LYS A 103 -16.89 -9.43 10.21
CA LYS A 103 -17.67 -9.97 9.10
C LYS A 103 -16.88 -11.04 8.38
N VAL A 104 -17.56 -12.04 7.85
CA VAL A 104 -16.96 -13.02 6.94
C VAL A 104 -17.53 -12.78 5.55
N LEU A 105 -16.66 -12.38 4.63
CA LEU A 105 -17.00 -12.23 3.21
C LEU A 105 -16.44 -13.43 2.46
N THR A 106 -17.29 -14.19 1.79
CA THR A 106 -16.87 -15.27 0.90
C THR A 106 -17.00 -14.80 -0.55
N ASN A 107 -15.90 -14.85 -1.31
CA ASN A 107 -15.88 -14.66 -2.75
C ASN A 107 -15.70 -16.02 -3.43
N SER A 108 -16.79 -16.56 -3.98
CA SER A 108 -16.76 -17.85 -4.66
C SER A 108 -16.12 -17.80 -6.05
N GLY A 109 -16.04 -16.62 -6.67
CA GLY A 109 -15.32 -16.41 -7.92
C GLY A 109 -13.80 -16.53 -7.73
N ALA A 110 -13.25 -15.88 -6.69
CA ALA A 110 -11.82 -15.92 -6.38
C ALA A 110 -11.41 -17.12 -5.50
N LYS A 111 -12.37 -17.88 -4.97
CA LYS A 111 -12.15 -18.89 -3.93
C LYS A 111 -11.44 -18.31 -2.70
N GLU A 112 -11.90 -17.15 -2.24
CA GLU A 112 -11.32 -16.47 -1.09
C GLU A 112 -12.37 -16.20 -0.01
N GLN A 113 -11.93 -16.24 1.25
CA GLN A 113 -12.73 -15.86 2.41
C GLN A 113 -11.99 -14.77 3.18
N TYR A 114 -12.62 -13.62 3.36
CA TYR A 114 -12.05 -12.46 4.04
C TYR A 114 -12.72 -12.32 5.40
N VAL A 115 -11.92 -12.30 6.46
CA VAL A 115 -12.36 -11.99 7.82
C VAL A 115 -12.06 -10.52 8.07
N LEU A 116 -13.11 -9.71 8.11
CA LEU A 116 -13.05 -8.27 8.25
C LEU A 116 -13.32 -7.92 9.72
N THR A 117 -12.26 -7.81 10.51
CA THR A 117 -12.32 -7.49 11.94
C THR A 117 -12.44 -5.99 12.14
N GLN A 118 -13.33 -5.57 13.02
CA GLN A 118 -13.45 -4.17 13.42
C GLN A 118 -12.19 -3.71 14.16
N CYS A 119 -11.59 -2.60 13.72
CA CYS A 119 -10.46 -2.00 14.41
C CYS A 119 -10.78 -1.67 15.87
N GLY A 120 -9.81 -1.91 16.76
CA GLY A 120 -9.93 -1.68 18.21
C GLY A 120 -10.60 -2.81 18.98
N THR A 121 -10.97 -3.90 18.29
CA THR A 121 -11.52 -5.11 18.92
C THR A 121 -10.57 -6.29 18.78
N THR A 122 -10.76 -7.32 19.60
CA THR A 122 -9.97 -8.56 19.52
C THR A 122 -10.25 -9.30 18.22
N ALA A 123 -9.19 -9.70 17.52
CA ALA A 123 -9.33 -10.53 16.32
C ALA A 123 -9.98 -11.89 16.67
N PRO A 124 -10.97 -12.36 15.88
CA PRO A 124 -11.62 -13.62 16.15
C PRO A 124 -10.67 -14.79 15.90
N SER A 125 -10.80 -15.84 16.71
CA SER A 125 -10.16 -17.12 16.47
C SER A 125 -10.75 -17.83 15.25
N ASP A 126 -9.99 -18.76 14.67
CA ASP A 126 -10.48 -19.55 13.54
C ASP A 126 -11.74 -20.37 13.88
N THR A 127 -11.89 -20.79 15.13
CA THR A 127 -13.08 -21.50 15.61
C THR A 127 -14.31 -20.60 15.59
N GLU A 128 -14.19 -19.36 16.05
CA GLU A 128 -15.28 -18.37 16.00
C GLU A 128 -15.65 -18.02 14.56
N VAL A 129 -14.67 -17.84 13.69
CA VAL A 129 -14.92 -17.60 12.25
C VAL A 129 -15.63 -18.80 11.62
N HIS A 130 -15.21 -20.03 11.90
CA HIS A 130 -15.85 -21.24 11.37
C HIS A 130 -17.29 -21.43 11.84
N ALA A 131 -17.61 -20.99 13.06
CA ALA A 131 -18.97 -21.04 13.58
C ALA A 131 -19.92 -20.11 12.81
N VAL A 132 -19.40 -18.98 12.31
CA VAL A 132 -20.15 -18.04 11.46
C VAL A 132 -20.21 -18.55 10.00
N ARG A 133 -19.06 -18.90 9.44
CA ARG A 133 -18.93 -19.45 8.09
C ARG A 133 -17.67 -20.29 7.97
N ALA A 134 -17.86 -21.60 7.81
CA ALA A 134 -16.76 -22.52 7.56
C ALA A 134 -15.98 -22.17 6.28
N LEU A 135 -14.66 -22.41 6.28
CA LEU A 135 -13.86 -22.26 5.07
C LEU A 135 -14.17 -23.41 4.11
N ALA A 136 -14.59 -23.09 2.90
CA ALA A 136 -14.86 -24.10 1.88
C ALA A 136 -13.55 -24.74 1.38
N THR A 137 -13.61 -26.00 0.98
CA THR A 137 -12.45 -26.72 0.44
C THR A 137 -11.85 -25.99 -0.76
N GLY A 138 -10.54 -25.78 -0.73
CA GLY A 138 -9.81 -25.09 -1.79
C GLY A 138 -9.95 -23.57 -1.77
N TYR A 139 -10.50 -22.99 -0.70
CA TYR A 139 -10.53 -21.53 -0.50
C TYR A 139 -9.36 -21.09 0.39
N ALA A 140 -8.86 -19.88 0.15
CA ALA A 140 -7.89 -19.22 1.01
C ALA A 140 -8.58 -18.25 1.98
N ARG A 141 -8.26 -18.34 3.28
CA ARG A 141 -8.72 -17.37 4.28
C ARG A 141 -7.70 -16.24 4.46
N LYS A 142 -8.18 -15.00 4.44
CA LYS A 142 -7.39 -13.78 4.66
C LYS A 142 -8.03 -12.95 5.77
N HIS A 143 -7.21 -12.34 6.62
CA HIS A 143 -7.67 -11.55 7.76
C HIS A 143 -7.30 -10.08 7.59
N PHE A 144 -8.25 -9.19 7.83
CA PHE A 144 -8.06 -7.75 7.73
C PHE A 144 -8.62 -7.06 8.94
N THR A 145 -7.96 -5.97 9.34
CA THR A 145 -8.51 -5.01 10.30
C THR A 145 -9.09 -3.84 9.52
N VAL A 146 -10.37 -3.54 9.73
CA VAL A 146 -11.09 -2.49 9.02
C VAL A 146 -11.27 -1.26 9.92
N PRO A 147 -10.95 -0.05 9.43
CA PRO A 147 -10.43 0.24 8.09
C PRO A 147 -8.93 -0.07 7.94
N LEU A 148 -8.54 -0.44 6.72
CA LEU A 148 -7.14 -0.66 6.34
C LEU A 148 -6.34 0.63 6.52
N GLN A 149 -5.06 0.50 6.82
CA GLN A 149 -4.20 1.66 7.04
C GLN A 149 -3.18 1.86 5.93
N LYS A 150 -2.69 0.76 5.39
CA LYS A 150 -1.79 0.73 4.23
C LYS A 150 -2.45 -0.05 3.12
N ALA A 151 -2.66 0.60 1.98
CA ALA A 151 -3.13 -0.10 0.81
C ALA A 151 -2.42 0.37 -0.45
N VAL A 152 -2.47 -0.49 -1.46
CA VAL A 152 -1.90 -0.24 -2.78
C VAL A 152 -3.03 -0.25 -3.79
N ALA A 153 -3.02 0.70 -4.72
CA ALA A 153 -3.96 0.73 -5.83
C ALA A 153 -3.19 0.62 -7.15
N THR A 154 -3.41 -0.49 -7.87
CA THR A 154 -2.63 -0.82 -9.07
C THR A 154 -3.20 -0.18 -10.34
N SER A 155 -4.45 0.29 -10.30
CA SER A 155 -5.15 0.88 -11.45
C SER A 155 -5.80 2.22 -11.16
N THR A 156 -6.11 2.96 -12.22
CA THR A 156 -6.81 4.24 -12.14
C THR A 156 -8.25 4.10 -11.65
N THR A 157 -8.90 2.96 -11.94
CA THR A 157 -10.24 2.64 -11.43
C THR A 157 -10.23 2.54 -9.91
N MET A 158 -9.26 1.80 -9.35
CA MET A 158 -9.13 1.64 -7.90
C MET A 158 -8.78 2.96 -7.22
N LEU A 159 -7.91 3.77 -7.84
CA LEU A 159 -7.60 5.12 -7.35
C LEU A 159 -8.82 6.05 -7.35
N GLY A 160 -9.69 5.94 -8.35
CA GLY A 160 -10.95 6.70 -8.39
C GLY A 160 -11.90 6.30 -7.26
N PHE A 161 -12.02 4.99 -7.01
CA PHE A 161 -12.81 4.46 -5.89
C PHE A 161 -12.28 4.93 -4.52
N VAL A 162 -10.96 4.82 -4.30
CA VAL A 162 -10.31 5.29 -3.07
C VAL A 162 -10.53 6.80 -2.88
N GLY A 163 -10.40 7.59 -3.95
CA GLY A 163 -10.64 9.03 -3.91
C GLY A 163 -12.10 9.39 -3.60
N ALA A 164 -13.07 8.64 -4.15
CA ALA A 164 -14.48 8.84 -3.84
C ALA A 164 -14.82 8.54 -2.37
N LEU A 165 -14.05 7.66 -1.73
CA LEU A 165 -14.17 7.36 -0.30
C LEU A 165 -13.41 8.34 0.60
N GLY A 166 -12.61 9.25 0.04
CA GLY A 166 -11.76 10.16 0.81
C GLY A 166 -10.64 9.44 1.58
N LEU A 167 -10.17 8.30 1.07
CA LEU A 167 -9.18 7.43 1.73
C LEU A 167 -7.79 7.54 1.08
N GLU A 168 -7.49 8.67 0.45
CA GLU A 168 -6.22 8.85 -0.27
C GLU A 168 -4.99 8.80 0.63
N ASP A 169 -5.15 9.14 1.91
CA ASP A 169 -4.11 9.09 2.95
C ASP A 169 -3.63 7.66 3.25
N ARG A 170 -4.34 6.63 2.77
CA ARG A 170 -4.02 5.21 3.01
C ARG A 170 -3.24 4.56 1.89
N MET A 171 -3.08 5.25 0.75
CA MET A 171 -2.35 4.68 -0.39
C MET A 171 -0.84 4.83 -0.19
N VAL A 172 -0.16 3.71 0.03
CA VAL A 172 1.31 3.68 0.17
C VAL A 172 2.03 3.54 -1.17
N ALA A 173 1.34 3.02 -2.18
CA ALA A 173 1.81 3.01 -3.55
C ALA A 173 0.64 3.16 -4.52
N VAL A 174 0.83 3.96 -5.56
CA VAL A 174 -0.19 4.29 -6.56
C VAL A 174 0.31 4.01 -7.98
N SER A 175 -0.62 3.58 -8.83
CA SER A 175 -0.39 3.28 -10.24
C SER A 175 0.35 4.40 -10.99
N PRO A 176 1.33 4.07 -11.86
CA PRO A 176 2.01 5.07 -12.70
C PRO A 176 1.07 5.74 -13.71
N TYR A 177 -0.08 5.13 -14.00
CA TYR A 177 -1.10 5.64 -14.92
C TYR A 177 -2.06 6.65 -14.27
N SER A 178 -1.85 7.00 -13.00
CA SER A 178 -2.70 7.98 -12.29
C SER A 178 -2.67 9.36 -12.96
N VAL A 179 -3.85 9.91 -13.25
CA VAL A 179 -3.99 11.24 -13.89
C VAL A 179 -4.48 12.33 -12.93
N ALA A 180 -4.99 11.98 -11.75
CA ALA A 180 -5.44 12.99 -10.80
C ALA A 180 -4.22 13.74 -10.20
N PRO A 181 -4.28 15.07 -10.02
CA PRO A 181 -3.15 15.87 -9.56
C PRO A 181 -2.55 15.38 -8.23
N CYS A 182 -3.39 14.98 -7.27
CA CYS A 182 -2.94 14.48 -5.98
C CYS A 182 -2.13 13.18 -6.11
N TRP A 183 -2.55 12.26 -6.98
CA TRP A 183 -1.85 11.00 -7.22
C TRP A 183 -0.53 11.19 -7.95
N GLN A 184 -0.49 12.09 -8.94
CA GLN A 184 0.76 12.44 -9.61
C GLN A 184 1.76 13.06 -8.62
N LYS A 185 1.29 13.95 -7.74
CA LYS A 185 2.11 14.51 -6.67
C LYS A 185 2.58 13.43 -5.69
N ALA A 186 1.71 12.52 -5.26
CA ALA A 186 2.08 11.43 -4.37
C ALA A 186 3.20 10.55 -4.97
N ARG A 187 3.09 10.24 -6.27
CA ARG A 187 4.07 9.42 -6.99
C ARG A 187 5.43 10.09 -7.12
N VAL A 188 5.44 11.36 -7.52
CA VAL A 188 6.68 12.07 -7.88
C VAL A 188 7.33 12.73 -6.66
N ASN A 189 6.54 13.22 -5.71
CA ASN A 189 7.02 14.05 -4.61
C ASN A 189 6.91 13.38 -3.23
N CYS A 190 6.14 12.29 -3.11
CA CYS A 190 5.92 11.60 -1.84
C CYS A 190 6.33 10.13 -1.89
N SER A 191 7.14 9.69 -2.86
CA SER A 191 7.64 8.31 -2.96
C SER A 191 6.57 7.21 -2.99
N ALA A 192 5.32 7.53 -3.29
CA ALA A 192 4.23 6.56 -3.40
C ALA A 192 4.19 5.88 -4.78
N ALA A 193 5.33 5.72 -5.44
CA ALA A 193 5.38 5.12 -6.76
C ALA A 193 5.26 3.60 -6.69
N LEU A 194 4.22 3.06 -7.32
CA LEU A 194 4.10 1.61 -7.49
C LEU A 194 5.10 1.13 -8.55
N SER A 195 5.88 0.12 -8.20
CA SER A 195 6.69 -0.65 -9.12
C SER A 195 5.82 -1.68 -9.85
N ASP A 196 6.22 -2.06 -11.06
CA ASP A 196 5.55 -3.11 -11.85
C ASP A 196 6.54 -4.21 -12.26
N THR A 197 6.03 -5.29 -12.85
CA THR A 197 6.83 -6.43 -13.30
C THR A 197 7.83 -6.08 -14.40
N PHE A 198 7.60 -5.01 -15.17
CA PHE A 198 8.48 -4.57 -16.25
C PHE A 198 9.60 -3.65 -15.75
N SER A 199 9.37 -2.95 -14.65
CA SER A 199 10.32 -2.01 -14.04
C SER A 199 11.15 -2.66 -12.95
N ASN A 200 10.52 -3.24 -11.93
CA ASN A 200 11.18 -3.96 -10.85
C ASN A 200 10.17 -4.86 -10.10
N GLU A 201 10.12 -6.13 -10.50
CA GLU A 201 9.22 -7.14 -9.92
C GLU A 201 9.48 -7.38 -8.42
N THR A 202 10.75 -7.40 -8.00
CA THR A 202 11.12 -7.60 -6.59
C THR A 202 10.56 -6.49 -5.71
N LEU A 203 10.72 -5.23 -6.14
CA LEU A 203 10.17 -4.09 -5.41
C LEU A 203 8.64 -4.11 -5.38
N MET A 204 7.99 -4.51 -6.48
CA MET A 204 6.53 -4.65 -6.51
C MET A 204 6.05 -5.68 -5.47
N ALA A 205 6.72 -6.83 -5.40
CA ALA A 205 6.39 -7.87 -4.42
C ALA A 205 6.61 -7.38 -2.97
N GLU A 206 7.69 -6.63 -2.71
CA GLU A 206 7.93 -5.98 -1.41
C GLU A 206 6.83 -4.96 -1.06
N GLN A 207 6.40 -4.14 -2.02
CA GLN A 207 5.33 -3.16 -1.84
C GLN A 207 3.99 -3.82 -1.54
N TYR A 208 3.65 -4.92 -2.22
CA TYR A 208 2.44 -5.70 -1.95
C TYR A 208 2.50 -6.38 -0.59
N ALA A 209 3.65 -6.95 -0.21
CA ALA A 209 3.83 -7.60 1.09
C ALA A 209 3.80 -6.60 2.26
N ALA A 210 4.18 -5.34 2.04
CA ALA A 210 4.17 -4.30 3.08
C ALA A 210 2.77 -3.69 3.33
N ALA A 211 1.83 -3.88 2.40
CA ALA A 211 0.48 -3.33 2.47
C ALA A 211 -0.49 -4.25 3.23
N ASP A 212 -1.50 -3.65 3.87
CA ASP A 212 -2.59 -4.40 4.49
C ASP A 212 -3.58 -4.92 3.43
N GLY A 213 -3.64 -4.28 2.26
CA GLY A 213 -4.46 -4.72 1.14
C GLY A 213 -3.99 -4.15 -0.21
N VAL A 214 -4.20 -4.92 -1.28
CA VAL A 214 -3.86 -4.53 -2.65
C VAL A 214 -5.12 -4.53 -3.50
N PHE A 215 -5.49 -3.37 -4.01
CA PHE A 215 -6.59 -3.19 -4.94
C PHE A 215 -6.06 -3.34 -6.37
N MET A 216 -6.39 -4.46 -6.99
CA MET A 216 -5.95 -4.80 -8.34
C MET A 216 -7.10 -5.09 -9.27
N ASP A 217 -6.88 -4.82 -10.55
CA ASP A 217 -7.80 -5.25 -11.60
C ASP A 217 -7.67 -6.77 -11.79
N CYS A 218 -8.80 -7.44 -11.95
CA CYS A 218 -8.83 -8.85 -12.29
C CYS A 218 -8.34 -9.04 -13.73
N ALA A 219 -7.37 -9.93 -13.93
CA ALA A 219 -7.01 -10.40 -15.26
C ALA A 219 -7.96 -11.54 -15.68
N SER A 220 -7.95 -11.88 -16.97
CA SER A 220 -8.72 -13.01 -17.50
C SER A 220 -8.39 -14.36 -16.86
N SER A 221 -7.24 -14.47 -16.18
CA SER A 221 -6.79 -15.65 -15.44
C SER A 221 -7.03 -15.58 -13.93
N GLY A 222 -7.67 -14.51 -13.43
CA GLY A 222 -8.05 -14.36 -12.03
C GLY A 222 -7.63 -13.03 -11.38
N CYS A 223 -8.09 -12.90 -10.16
CA CYS A 223 -7.68 -12.01 -9.08
C CYS A 223 -7.66 -12.89 -7.81
#